data_AF-A0AAV1TAA2-F1
#
_entry.id   AF-A0AAV1TAA2-F1
#
_cell.length_a   1.000
_cell.length_b   1.000
_cell.length_c   1.000
_cell.angle_alpha   90.00
_cell.angle_beta   90.00
_cell.angle_gamma   90.00
#
_symmetry.space_group_name_H-M   'P 1'
#
loop_
_entity.id
_entity.type
_entity.pdbx_description
1 polymer ?
#
loop_
_entity_poly.entity_id
_entity_poly.type
_entity_poly.pdbx_seq_one_letter_code
_entity_poly.pdbx_strand_id
1 'polypeptide(L)' 'MVIIGGAPAIYKSKYQGTVDLSSAEAEYMALSLCTQEVLWVRALLKDLGHEQVGAT' A
#
# COMPACT_ATOMS: atom_id res chain seq x y z
N MET A 1 5.98 -10.66 6.93
CA MET A 1 6.28 -10.08 5.61
C MET A 1 6.35 -11.24 4.63
N VAL A 2 5.41 -11.34 3.71
CA VAL A 2 5.42 -12.40 2.70
C VAL A 2 6.31 -11.92 1.55
N ILE A 3 7.26 -12.73 1.11
CA ILE A 3 8.11 -12.41 -0.05
C ILE A 3 7.56 -13.20 -1.24
N ILE A 4 7.10 -12.51 -2.29
CA ILE A 4 6.63 -13.12 -3.54
C ILE A 4 7.62 -12.72 -4.64
N GLY A 5 8.24 -13.71 -5.29
CA GLY A 5 9.19 -13.45 -6.38
C GLY A 5 10.44 -12.64 -5.99
N GLY A 6 10.85 -12.70 -4.71
CA GLY A 6 11.97 -11.91 -4.19
C GLY A 6 11.62 -10.49 -3.75
N ALA A 7 10.36 -10.07 -3.87
CA ALA A 7 9.88 -8.76 -3.44
C ALA A 7 8.92 -8.86 -2.22
N PRO A 8 8.93 -7.87 -1.31
CA PRO A 8 7.94 -7.78 -0.24
C PRO A 8 6.53 -7.64 -0.81
N ALA A 9 5.63 -8.56 -0.44
CA ALA A 9 4.21 -8.48 -0.75
C ALA A 9 3.42 -8.20 0.52
N ILE A 10 2.60 -7.16 0.47
CA ILE A 10 1.64 -6.80 1.51
C ILE A 10 0.25 -6.86 0.89
N TYR A 11 -0.63 -7.64 1.51
CA TYR A 11 -2.01 -7.80 1.10
C TYR A 11 -2.90 -7.50 2.29
N LYS A 12 -3.89 -6.62 2.08
CA LYS A 12 -4.86 -6.22 3.09
C LYS A 12 -6.22 -6.11 2.40
N SER A 13 -7.15 -6.98 2.79
CA SER A 13 -8.55 -6.90 2.38
C SER A 13 -9.36 -6.47 3.59
N LYS A 14 -9.91 -5.26 3.54
CA LYS A 14 -10.75 -4.69 4.59
C LYS A 14 -11.89 -3.93 3.91
N TYR A 15 -13.10 -4.05 4.45
CA TYR A 15 -14.21 -3.20 4.04
C TYR A 15 -13.88 -1.72 4.29
N GLN A 16 -14.22 -0.84 3.33
CA GLN A 16 -14.21 0.60 3.57
C GLN A 16 -15.05 0.91 4.81
N GLY A 17 -14.50 1.70 5.73
CA GLY A 17 -15.21 2.11 6.96
C GLY A 17 -16.28 3.17 6.70
N THR A 18 -16.30 3.74 5.50
CA THR A 18 -17.25 4.73 5.00
C THR A 18 -18.05 4.14 3.85
N VAL A 19 -19.30 4.58 3.70
CA VAL A 19 -20.13 4.23 2.55
C VAL A 19 -19.79 5.19 1.42
N ASP A 20 -19.24 4.68 0.34
CA ASP A 20 -18.92 5.48 -0.85
C ASP A 20 -20.22 5.74 -1.65
N LEU A 21 -20.39 6.97 -2.13
CA LEU A 21 -21.59 7.39 -2.89
C LEU A 21 -21.52 6.98 -4.37
N SER A 22 -20.34 6.51 -4.82
CA SER A 22 -20.11 6.03 -6.19
C SER A 22 -18.95 5.02 -6.25
N SER A 23 -18.89 4.23 -7.32
CA SER A 23 -17.77 3.31 -7.56
C SER A 23 -16.44 4.06 -7.73
N ALA A 24 -16.47 5.24 -8.36
CA ALA A 24 -15.28 6.08 -8.54
C ALA A 24 -14.70 6.51 -7.19
N GLU A 25 -15.55 6.94 -6.25
CA GLU A 25 -15.11 7.29 -4.89
C GLU A 25 -14.50 6.07 -4.18
N ALA A 26 -15.12 4.90 -4.30
CA ALA A 26 -14.57 3.66 -3.75
C ALA A 26 -13.18 3.30 -4.31
N GLU A 27 -12.98 3.48 -5.62
CA GLU A 27 -11.69 3.29 -6.28
C GLU A 27 -10.63 4.28 -5.78
N TYR A 28 -10.98 5.57 -5.66
CA TYR A 28 -10.08 6.59 -5.13
C TYR A 28 -9.70 6.33 -3.68
N MET A 29 -10.66 5.91 -2.86
CA MET A 29 -10.43 5.56 -1.46
C MET A 29 -9.51 4.33 -1.36
N ALA A 30 -9.73 3.29 -2.16
CA ALA A 30 -8.83 2.13 -2.22
C ALA A 30 -7.42 2.50 -2.66
N LEU A 31 -7.27 3.37 -3.67
CA LEU A 31 -5.99 3.90 -4.13
C LEU A 31 -5.28 4.69 -3.03
N SER A 32 -6.01 5.55 -2.31
CA SER A 32 -5.45 6.34 -1.22
C SER A 32 -4.89 5.45 -0.09
N LEU A 33 -5.59 4.38 0.26
CA LEU A 33 -5.12 3.40 1.25
C LEU A 33 -3.90 2.64 0.74
N CYS A 34 -3.89 2.23 -0.53
CA CYS A 34 -2.75 1.56 -1.15
C CYS A 34 -1.50 2.45 -1.13
N THR A 35 -1.63 3.72 -1.48
CA THR A 35 -0.51 4.66 -1.48
C THR A 35 0.03 4.93 -0.07
N GLN A 36 -0.82 5.01 0.95
CA GLN A 36 -0.40 5.10 2.35
C GLN A 36 0.42 3.89 2.80
N GLU A 37 -0.05 2.67 2.50
CA GLU A 37 0.68 1.44 2.82
C GLU A 37 2.03 1.40 2.10
N VAL A 38 2.08 1.76 0.80
CA VAL A 38 3.35 1.82 0.04
C VAL A 38 4.32 2.83 0.65
N LEU A 39 3.84 4.03 1.00
CA LEU A 39 4.69 5.05 1.65
C LEU A 39 5.22 4.57 2.99
N TRP A 40 4.37 3.94 3.81
CA TRP A 40 4.78 3.39 5.09
C TRP A 40 5.85 2.30 4.93
N VAL A 41 5.69 1.41 3.96
CA VAL A 41 6.67 0.35 3.65
C VAL A 41 7.99 0.94 3.18
N ARG A 42 7.97 1.98 2.34
CA ARG A 42 9.19 2.66 1.91
C ARG A 42 9.91 3.32 3.08
N ALA A 43 9.17 3.94 4.00
CA ALA A 43 9.75 4.49 5.23
C ALA A 43 10.36 3.38 6.10
N LEU A 44 9.64 2.27 6.31
CA LEU A 44 10.15 1.11 7.05
C LEU A 44 11.42 0.53 6.42
N LEU A 45 11.44 0.38 5.10
CA LEU A 45 12.60 -0.12 4.36
C LEU A 45 13.79 0.84 4.49
N LYS A 46 13.55 2.15 4.47
CA LYS A 46 14.58 3.16 4.74
C LYS A 46 15.16 3.02 6.15
N ASP A 47 14.31 2.85 7.16
CA ASP A 47 14.74 2.66 8.55
C ASP A 47 15.54 1.36 8.75
N LEU A 48 15.25 0.33 7.95
CA LEU A 48 15.99 -0.93 7.93
C LEU A 48 17.28 -0.88 7.09
N GLY A 49 17.62 0.25 6.48
CA GLY A 49 18.81 0.42 5.62
C GLY A 49 18.66 -0.12 4.19
N HIS A 50 17.44 -0.50 3.79
CA HIS A 50 17.08 -0.98 2.45
C HIS A 50 16.31 0.08 1.66
N GLU A 51 16.88 1.28 1.50
CA GLU A 51 16.19 2.38 0.83
C GLU A 51 15.82 2.05 -0.63
N GLN A 52 14.53 2.16 -0.95
CA GLN A 52 14.02 1.95 -2.29
C GLN A 52 14.05 3.27 -3.08
N VAL A 53 15.10 3.45 -3.90
CA VAL A 53 15.37 4.69 -4.67
C VAL A 53 14.68 4.70 -6.05
N GLY A 54 14.45 3.53 -6.64
CA GLY A 54 13.79 3.37 -7.95
C GLY A 54 12.25 3.37 -7.88
N ALA A 55 11.60 3.51 -9.04
CA ALA A 55 10.16 3.33 -9.16
C ALA A 55 9.76 1.86 -8.97
N THR A 56 8.60 1.64 -8.34
CA THR A 56 7.94 0.33 -8.18
C THR A 56 7.08 0.02 -9.40
#